data_AF-D8F5H4-F1
#
_entry.id   AF-D8F5H4-F1
#
_cell.length_a   1.000
_cell.length_b   1.000
_cell.length_c   1.000
_cell.angle_alpha   90.00
_cell.angle_beta   90.00
_cell.angle_gamma   90.00
#
_symmetry.space_group_name_H-M   'P 1'
#
loop_
_entity.id
_entity.type
_entity.pdbx_description
1 polymer ?
#
loop_
_entity_poly.entity_id
_entity_poly.type
_entity_poly.pdbx_seq_one_letter_code
_entity_poly.pdbx_strand_id
1 'polypeptide(L)'
;MAMYKKVYGLTHYPFEKDLEPDKLFGSKAADELEARLHYLLKLRGIGLVTGEVGSGKTSICRKMAASLNTGLYRVFYVPLTTGNVTDIYKSIAWEMGLTTERSLAALYRSIHMEVNRLCLESKIRPVLIIDEAQY
;
A
#
# COMPACT_ATOMS: atom_id res chain seq x y z
N MET A 1 6.94 -9.06 31.93
CA MET A 1 6.18 -8.11 31.07
C MET A 1 4.65 -8.34 31.08
N ALA A 2 4.06 -8.97 32.11
CA ALA A 2 2.60 -9.15 32.24
C ALA A 2 1.90 -8.03 33.06
N MET A 3 2.63 -7.00 33.48
CA MET A 3 2.21 -6.09 34.55
C MET A 3 1.24 -4.98 34.07
N TYR A 4 1.47 -4.37 32.90
CA TYR A 4 0.67 -3.22 32.45
C TYR A 4 -0.78 -3.58 32.08
N LYS A 5 -1.02 -4.68 31.36
CA LYS A 5 -2.39 -5.06 30.96
C LYS A 5 -3.30 -5.34 32.16
N LYS A 6 -2.76 -5.98 33.20
CA LYS A 6 -3.50 -6.29 34.43
C LYS A 6 -3.75 -5.06 35.31
N VAL A 7 -2.78 -4.15 35.41
CA VAL A 7 -2.90 -2.91 36.21
C VAL A 7 -3.94 -1.96 35.62
N TYR A 8 -4.02 -1.87 34.28
CA TYR A 8 -4.90 -0.90 33.59
C TYR A 8 -6.15 -1.53 32.96
N GLY A 9 -6.41 -2.83 33.20
CA GLY A 9 -7.57 -3.53 32.64
C GLY A 9 -7.59 -3.62 31.11
N LEU A 10 -6.42 -3.60 30.47
CA LEU A 10 -6.31 -3.57 29.01
C LEU A 10 -6.43 -4.98 28.44
N THR A 11 -7.24 -5.13 27.39
CA THR A 11 -7.40 -6.39 26.65
C THR A 11 -6.24 -6.64 25.68
N HIS A 12 -5.53 -5.59 25.27
CA HIS A 12 -4.41 -5.62 24.31
C HIS A 12 -3.27 -4.72 24.80
N TYR A 13 -2.09 -4.83 24.20
CA TYR A 13 -1.01 -3.90 24.54
C TYR A 13 -1.34 -2.52 23.94
N PRO A 14 -1.23 -1.44 24.74
CA PRO A 14 -1.39 -0.10 24.21
C PRO A 14 -0.16 0.25 23.37
N PHE A 15 -0.37 0.99 22.27
CA PHE A 15 0.70 1.48 21.37
C PHE A 15 1.46 0.39 20.58
N GLU A 16 0.81 -0.73 20.26
CA GLU A 16 1.36 -1.63 19.24
C GLU A 16 1.51 -0.89 17.91
N LYS A 17 2.61 -1.17 17.19
CA LYS A 17 2.88 -0.54 15.89
C LYS A 17 1.87 -0.94 14.83
N ASP A 18 1.35 -2.15 14.94
CA ASP A 18 0.44 -2.74 13.98
C ASP A 18 -0.98 -2.73 14.55
N LEU A 19 -1.71 -1.67 14.21
CA LEU A 19 -3.14 -1.60 14.47
C LEU A 19 -3.88 -2.21 13.28
N GLU A 20 -4.83 -3.10 13.54
CA GLU A 20 -5.68 -3.64 12.48
C GLU A 20 -6.43 -2.48 11.79
N PRO A 21 -6.57 -2.49 10.45
CA PRO A 21 -7.05 -1.30 9.75
C PRO A 21 -8.49 -0.88 10.09
N ASP A 22 -9.31 -1.82 10.53
CA ASP A 22 -10.67 -1.63 11.05
C ASP A 22 -10.72 -1.00 12.45
N LYS A 23 -9.61 -0.99 13.18
CA LYS A 23 -9.47 -0.33 14.49
C LYS A 23 -8.97 1.11 14.41
N LEU A 24 -8.71 1.62 13.20
CA LEU A 24 -8.27 3.01 13.00
C LEU A 24 -9.36 4.02 13.40
N PHE A 25 -8.95 5.10 14.05
CA PHE A 25 -9.83 6.21 14.39
C PHE A 25 -10.35 6.91 13.12
N GLY A 26 -11.67 6.83 12.89
CA GLY A 26 -12.36 7.48 11.77
C GLY A 26 -12.54 8.98 11.98
N SER A 27 -11.49 9.76 11.75
CA SER A 27 -11.62 11.22 11.67
C SER A 27 -12.28 11.64 10.36
N LYS A 28 -12.94 12.80 10.32
CA LYS A 28 -13.52 13.35 9.07
C LYS A 28 -12.50 13.43 7.93
N ALA A 29 -11.28 13.86 8.24
CA ALA A 29 -10.19 13.92 7.26
C ALA A 29 -9.78 12.53 6.74
N ALA A 30 -9.83 11.51 7.60
CA ALA A 30 -9.55 10.14 7.22
C ALA A 30 -10.64 9.58 6.28
N ASP A 31 -11.91 9.83 6.61
CA ASP A 31 -13.05 9.41 5.79
C ASP A 31 -13.02 10.09 4.41
N GLU A 32 -12.67 11.38 4.35
CA GLU A 32 -12.50 12.12 3.10
C GLU A 32 -11.35 11.57 2.24
N LEU A 33 -10.21 11.28 2.85
CA LEU A 33 -9.07 10.69 2.13
C LEU A 33 -9.43 9.30 1.60
N GLU A 34 -10.04 8.45 2.42
CA GLU A 34 -10.50 7.12 2.02
C GLU A 34 -11.48 7.19 0.84
N ALA A 35 -12.45 8.11 0.88
CA ALA A 35 -13.39 8.34 -0.22
C ALA A 35 -12.70 8.77 -1.51
N ARG A 36 -11.71 9.67 -1.43
CA ARG A 36 -10.92 10.14 -2.59
C ARG A 36 -10.06 9.02 -3.17
N LEU A 37 -9.46 8.17 -2.33
CA LEU A 37 -8.69 7.02 -2.76
C LEU A 37 -9.58 5.98 -3.46
N HIS A 38 -10.76 5.68 -2.92
CA HIS A 38 -11.73 4.80 -3.59
C HIS A 38 -12.21 5.38 -4.93
N TYR A 39 -12.37 6.70 -5.02
CA TYR A 39 -12.67 7.36 -6.29
C TYR A 39 -11.52 7.22 -7.30
N LEU A 40 -10.27 7.40 -6.86
CA LEU A 40 -9.07 7.20 -7.68
C LEU A 40 -8.97 5.77 -8.23
N LEU A 41 -9.27 4.76 -7.39
CA LEU A 41 -9.30 3.35 -7.81
C LEU A 41 -10.34 3.09 -8.91
N LYS A 42 -11.50 3.77 -8.87
CA LYS A 42 -12.52 3.68 -9.93
C LYS A 42 -12.02 4.31 -11.22
N LEU A 43 -11.34 5.45 -11.14
CA LEU A 43 -10.76 6.15 -12.29
C LEU A 43 -9.55 5.42 -12.90
N ARG A 44 -8.91 4.51 -12.15
CA ARG A 44 -7.63 3.87 -12.51
C ARG A 44 -6.53 4.92 -12.74
N GLY A 45 -6.55 5.98 -11.92
CA GLY A 45 -5.63 7.11 -12.02
C GLY A 45 -4.42 6.99 -11.10
N ILE A 46 -3.58 8.01 -11.16
CA ILE A 46 -2.43 8.22 -10.26
C ILE A 46 -2.81 9.31 -9.26
N GLY A 47 -2.44 9.12 -7.99
CA GLY A 47 -2.69 10.09 -6.93
C GLY A 47 -1.49 10.23 -6.01
N LEU A 48 -1.37 11.40 -5.40
CA LEU A 48 -0.35 11.72 -4.41
C LEU A 48 -1.05 12.09 -3.09
N VAL A 49 -0.70 11.40 -2.02
CA VAL A 49 -1.18 11.69 -0.67
C VAL A 49 -0.12 12.47 0.08
N THR A 50 -0.44 13.70 0.47
CA THR A 50 0.46 14.58 1.23
C THR A 50 -0.12 14.89 2.61
N GLY A 51 0.75 15.35 3.52
CA GLY A 51 0.40 15.64 4.90
C GLY A 51 1.60 15.50 5.83
N GLU A 52 1.48 16.02 7.04
CA GLU A 52 2.56 16.02 8.04
C GLU A 52 2.90 14.60 8.53
N VAL A 53 4.07 14.44 9.14
CA VAL A 53 4.45 13.18 9.80
C VAL A 53 3.43 12.87 10.90
N GLY A 54 2.93 11.63 10.94
CA GLY A 54 1.89 11.24 11.89
C GLY A 54 0.46 11.64 11.52
N SER A 55 0.24 12.25 10.34
CA SER A 55 -1.12 12.64 9.89
C SER A 55 -2.01 11.48 9.43
N GLY A 56 -1.55 10.23 9.52
CA GLY A 56 -2.34 9.03 9.19
C GLY A 56 -2.31 8.59 7.71
N LYS A 57 -1.48 9.19 6.85
CA LYS A 57 -1.39 8.85 5.40
C LYS A 57 -1.21 7.35 5.17
N THR A 58 -0.12 6.79 5.72
CA THR A 58 0.22 5.37 5.63
C THR A 58 -0.90 4.49 6.18
N SER A 59 -1.46 4.85 7.34
CA SER A 59 -2.53 4.10 7.98
C SER A 59 -3.78 4.01 7.09
N ILE A 60 -4.17 5.13 6.47
CA ILE A 60 -5.36 5.19 5.60
C ILE A 60 -5.09 4.46 4.27
N CYS A 61 -3.91 4.59 3.68
CA CYS A 61 -3.52 3.82 2.49
C CYS A 61 -3.57 2.31 2.75
N ARG A 62 -3.07 1.85 3.91
CA ARG A 62 -3.14 0.43 4.31
C ARG A 62 -4.57 -0.02 4.57
N LYS A 63 -5.39 0.82 5.20
CA LYS A 63 -6.83 0.54 5.39
C LYS A 63 -7.57 0.37 4.08
N MET A 64 -7.39 1.30 3.16
CA MET A 64 -7.97 1.20 1.83
C MET A 64 -7.47 -0.07 1.11
N ALA A 65 -6.17 -0.37 1.16
CA ALA A 65 -5.62 -1.58 0.54
C ALA A 65 -6.23 -2.87 1.09
N ALA A 66 -6.39 -2.95 2.41
CA ALA A 66 -6.99 -4.10 3.10
C ALA A 66 -8.49 -4.26 2.84
N SER A 67 -9.21 -3.17 2.49
CA SER A 67 -10.64 -3.21 2.19
C SER A 67 -10.96 -3.63 0.76
N LEU A 68 -9.96 -3.77 -0.12
CA LEU A 68 -10.18 -4.12 -1.53
C LEU A 68 -10.56 -5.59 -1.70
N ASN A 69 -11.56 -5.83 -2.57
CA ASN A 69 -11.93 -7.18 -2.98
C ASN A 69 -10.78 -7.82 -3.76
N THR A 70 -10.19 -8.88 -3.21
CA THR A 70 -9.04 -9.61 -3.78
C THR A 70 -9.33 -10.32 -5.10
N GLY A 71 -10.60 -10.58 -5.41
CA GLY A 71 -11.04 -11.08 -6.72
C GLY A 71 -11.06 -10.00 -7.81
N LEU A 72 -11.07 -8.71 -7.43
CA LEU A 72 -11.09 -7.58 -8.37
C LEU A 72 -9.77 -6.79 -8.38
N TYR A 73 -9.08 -6.72 -7.25
CA TYR A 73 -7.87 -5.93 -7.07
C TYR A 73 -6.71 -6.80 -6.59
N ARG A 74 -5.50 -6.48 -7.06
CA ARG A 74 -4.26 -7.01 -6.51
C ARG A 74 -3.36 -5.84 -6.14
N VAL A 75 -3.08 -5.71 -4.84
CA VAL A 75 -2.27 -4.62 -4.31
C VAL A 75 -0.80 -5.03 -4.28
N PHE A 76 0.07 -4.16 -4.77
CA PHE A 76 1.52 -4.22 -4.65
C PHE A 76 1.95 -3.04 -3.79
N TYR A 77 2.57 -3.30 -2.64
CA TYR A 77 2.92 -2.28 -1.67
C TYR A 77 4.44 -2.14 -1.61
N VAL A 78 4.96 -1.00 -2.04
CA VAL A 78 6.40 -0.72 -2.05
C VAL A 78 6.70 0.38 -1.04
N PRO A 79 7.27 0.08 0.13
CA PRO A 79 7.82 1.09 1.00
C PRO A 79 9.10 1.64 0.38
N LEU A 80 9.11 2.92 0.00
CA LEU A 80 10.27 3.56 -0.59
C LEU A 80 11.23 4.01 0.51
N THR A 81 12.32 3.28 0.69
CA THR A 81 13.42 3.69 1.56
C THR A 81 14.62 3.96 0.68
N THR A 82 14.86 5.22 0.28
CA THR A 82 16.04 5.72 -0.46
C THR A 82 16.64 4.77 -1.51
N GLY A 83 16.51 5.06 -2.80
CA GLY A 83 17.12 4.24 -3.84
C GLY A 83 17.13 4.94 -5.19
N ASN A 84 17.96 4.47 -6.13
CA ASN A 84 17.90 4.98 -7.50
C ASN A 84 16.68 4.40 -8.25
N VAL A 85 16.37 4.93 -9.42
CA VAL A 85 15.23 4.47 -10.25
C VAL A 85 15.23 2.94 -10.42
N THR A 86 16.39 2.32 -10.64
CA THR A 86 16.49 0.86 -10.85
C THR A 86 16.05 0.09 -9.61
N ASP A 87 16.34 0.59 -8.41
CA ASP A 87 15.95 -0.07 -7.17
C ASP A 87 14.43 -0.05 -7.00
N ILE A 88 13.77 1.03 -7.41
CA ILE A 88 12.29 1.11 -7.42
C ILE A 88 11.69 0.04 -8.34
N TYR A 89 12.23 -0.10 -9.56
CA TYR A 89 11.76 -1.11 -10.51
C TYR A 89 12.01 -2.53 -9.99
N LYS A 90 13.13 -2.79 -9.31
CA LYS A 90 13.39 -4.09 -8.67
C LYS A 90 12.41 -4.36 -7.53
N SER A 91 12.12 -3.38 -6.69
CA SER A 91 11.13 -3.50 -5.61
C SER A 91 9.74 -3.81 -6.14
N ILE A 92 9.31 -3.11 -7.20
CA ILE A 92 8.03 -3.42 -7.87
C ILE A 92 8.05 -4.85 -8.42
N ALA A 93 9.11 -5.25 -9.11
CA ALA A 93 9.23 -6.60 -9.65
C ALA A 93 9.17 -7.68 -8.54
N TRP A 94 9.84 -7.45 -7.41
CA TRP A 94 9.79 -8.34 -6.24
C TRP A 94 8.39 -8.46 -5.66
N GLU A 95 7.70 -7.34 -5.44
CA GLU A 95 6.31 -7.36 -4.95
C GLU A 95 5.34 -8.07 -5.92
N MET A 96 5.64 -8.01 -7.22
CA MET A 96 4.88 -8.74 -8.24
C MET A 96 5.24 -10.23 -8.33
N GLY A 97 6.29 -10.69 -7.66
CA GLY A 97 6.80 -12.06 -7.74
C GLY A 97 7.58 -12.36 -9.01
N LEU A 98 8.14 -11.33 -9.66
CA LEU A 98 8.91 -11.43 -10.90
C LEU A 98 10.41 -11.60 -10.62
N THR A 99 11.12 -12.20 -11.56
CA THR A 99 12.58 -12.30 -11.51
C THR A 99 13.23 -10.94 -11.74
N THR A 100 14.29 -10.63 -10.98
CA THR A 100 15.04 -9.40 -11.19
C THR A 100 15.95 -9.52 -12.41
N GLU A 101 15.69 -8.68 -13.40
CA GLU A 101 16.53 -8.57 -14.59
C GLU A 101 17.71 -7.61 -14.37
N ARG A 102 18.81 -7.82 -15.11
CA ARG A 102 20.01 -6.97 -15.00
C ARG A 102 19.82 -5.59 -15.63
N SER A 103 18.98 -5.47 -16.65
CA SER A 103 18.73 -4.20 -17.35
C SER A 103 17.39 -3.61 -16.96
N LEU A 104 17.34 -2.27 -16.86
CA LEU A 104 16.10 -1.54 -16.55
C LEU A 104 15.01 -1.79 -17.61
N ALA A 105 15.41 -1.91 -18.88
CA ALA A 105 14.49 -2.21 -19.98
C ALA A 105 13.82 -3.59 -19.81
N ALA A 106 14.57 -4.59 -19.36
CA ALA A 106 14.03 -5.93 -19.13
C ALA A 106 13.13 -5.99 -17.88
N LEU A 107 13.47 -5.24 -16.81
CA LEU A 107 12.58 -5.05 -15.66
C LEU A 107 11.26 -4.38 -16.07
N TYR A 108 11.33 -3.26 -16.78
CA TYR A 108 10.15 -2.54 -17.29
C TYR A 108 9.26 -3.46 -18.13
N ARG A 109 9.86 -4.19 -19.07
CA ARG A 109 9.14 -5.14 -19.93
C ARG A 109 8.45 -6.23 -19.10
N SER A 110 9.11 -6.80 -18.09
CA SER A 110 8.55 -7.84 -17.24
C SER A 110 7.36 -7.35 -16.41
N ILE A 111 7.48 -6.17 -15.80
CA ILE A 111 6.39 -5.52 -15.06
C ILE A 111 5.21 -5.23 -16.00
N HIS A 112 5.49 -4.67 -17.18
CA HIS A 112 4.45 -4.37 -18.18
C HIS A 112 3.72 -5.63 -18.65
N MET A 113 4.42 -6.74 -18.89
CA MET A 113 3.80 -8.02 -19.23
C MET A 113 2.90 -8.54 -18.10
N GLU A 114 3.34 -8.47 -16.84
CA GLU A 114 2.53 -8.91 -15.71
C GLU A 114 1.29 -8.03 -15.49
N VAL A 115 1.43 -6.70 -15.62
CA VAL A 115 0.27 -5.78 -15.57
C VAL A 115 -0.75 -6.11 -16.66
N ASN A 116 -0.30 -6.40 -17.88
CA ASN A 116 -1.19 -6.81 -18.97
C ASN A 116 -1.87 -8.15 -18.70
N ARG A 117 -1.12 -9.14 -18.20
CA ARG A 117 -1.68 -10.45 -17.81
C ARG A 117 -2.78 -10.29 -16.76
N LEU A 118 -2.54 -9.50 -15.72
CA LEU A 118 -3.52 -9.22 -14.68
C LEU A 118 -4.78 -8.54 -15.24
N CYS A 119 -4.60 -7.49 -16.04
CA CYS A 119 -5.73 -6.73 -16.59
C CYS A 119 -6.54 -7.50 -17.63
N LEU A 120 -5.86 -8.15 -18.58
CA LEU A 120 -6.49 -8.70 -19.78
C LEU A 120 -6.95 -10.13 -19.59
N GLU A 121 -6.13 -10.98 -18.96
CA GLU A 121 -6.41 -12.40 -18.79
C GLU A 121 -7.16 -12.65 -17.47
N SER A 122 -6.60 -12.15 -16.36
CA SER A 122 -7.17 -12.41 -15.02
C SER A 122 -8.33 -11.48 -14.66
N LYS A 123 -8.57 -10.42 -15.43
CA LYS A 123 -9.54 -9.35 -15.12
C LYS A 123 -9.36 -8.70 -13.75
N ILE A 124 -8.13 -8.73 -13.24
CA ILE A 124 -7.69 -8.15 -11.98
C ILE A 124 -7.16 -6.74 -12.24
N ARG A 125 -7.44 -5.82 -11.32
CA ARG A 125 -6.94 -4.45 -11.33
C ARG A 125 -5.69 -4.36 -10.44
N PRO A 126 -4.49 -4.24 -11.01
CA PRO A 126 -3.29 -4.02 -10.22
C PRO A 126 -3.34 -2.62 -9.59
N VAL A 127 -2.97 -2.53 -8.32
CA VAL A 127 -2.85 -1.28 -7.56
C VAL A 127 -1.44 -1.21 -6.99
N LEU A 128 -0.65 -0.24 -7.43
CA LEU A 128 0.66 0.02 -6.85
C LEU A 128 0.54 1.13 -5.81
N ILE A 129 0.97 0.84 -4.58
CA ILE A 129 1.09 1.82 -3.51
C ILE A 129 2.58 2.02 -3.25
N ILE A 130 3.04 3.26 -3.41
CA ILE A 130 4.41 3.66 -3.04
C ILE A 130 4.30 4.50 -1.77
N ASP A 131 4.78 3.96 -0.66
CA ASP A 131 4.80 4.64 0.64
C ASP A 131 6.17 5.31 0.85
N GLU A 132 6.24 6.36 1.68
CA GLU A 132 7.48 7.12 1.93
C GLU A 132 8.17 7.69 0.65
N ALA A 133 7.37 8.05 -0.37
CA ALA A 133 7.85 8.49 -1.69
C ALA A 133 8.53 9.87 -1.75
N GLN A 134 8.85 10.49 -0.61
CA GLN A 134 9.47 11.82 -0.53
C GLN A 134 11.01 11.81 -0.64
N TYR A 135 11.61 10.62 -0.74
CA TYR A 135 13.07 10.42 -0.83
C TYR A 135 13.49 9.99 -2.24
#